data_AF-A0A7J8NZV7-F1
#
_entry.id   AF-A0A7J8NZV7-F1
#
_cell.length_a   1.000
_cell.length_b   1.000
_cell.length_c   1.000
_cell.angle_alpha   90.00
_cell.angle_beta   90.00
_cell.angle_gamma   90.00
#
_symmetry.space_group_name_H-M   'P 1'
#
loop_
_entity.id
_entity.type
_entity.pdbx_description
1 polymer ?
#
loop_
_entity_poly.entity_id
_entity_poly.type
_entity_poly.pdbx_seq_one_letter_code
_entity_poly.pdbx_strand_id
1 'polypeptide(L)'
;VPFLFGVTAFEKAASYVIHWIFRRTGRHLFLTDDDEEKPQLQPPLLKRMLEDYEECYFMSALRLFKRRVLYANVGYDHIVGWRTSSIRRESELPKWGESLNEKYPHIVYEEHCKACDSEQYETISTEDDGSSDKLEEELVRGLSRVSWEKVDVSFHNSRLRFAAHSVIQVKDEFMHTEGADVIQHLIDHFHT
;
A
#
# COMPACT_ATOMS: atom_id res chain seq x y z
N VAL A 1 8.89 5.33 0.64
CA VAL A 1 9.49 4.52 -0.46
C VAL A 1 11.00 4.69 -0.36
N PRO A 2 11.76 3.66 0.07
CA PRO A 2 13.19 3.78 0.21
C PRO A 2 13.89 3.88 -1.16
N PHE A 3 14.00 5.09 -1.70
CA PHE A 3 14.68 5.30 -2.99
C PHE A 3 16.21 5.19 -2.88
N LEU A 4 16.76 5.35 -1.68
CA LEU A 4 18.20 5.33 -1.38
C LEU A 4 18.53 4.26 -0.36
N PHE A 5 18.06 3.03 -0.61
CA PHE A 5 18.40 1.83 0.17
C PHE A 5 17.95 1.88 1.65
N GLY A 6 16.97 2.72 1.99
CA GLY A 6 16.34 2.72 3.32
C GLY A 6 17.17 3.37 4.42
N VAL A 7 18.20 4.14 4.07
CA VAL A 7 18.94 4.94 5.04
C VAL A 7 18.13 6.21 5.35
N THR A 8 17.58 6.29 6.57
CA THR A 8 16.64 7.34 6.99
C THR A 8 17.11 8.79 6.75
N ALA A 9 18.41 9.07 6.87
CA ALA A 9 18.98 10.38 6.57
C ALA A 9 18.95 10.71 5.06
N PHE A 10 19.24 9.73 4.21
CA PHE A 10 19.18 9.87 2.75
C PHE A 10 17.73 9.95 2.26
N GLU A 11 16.80 9.22 2.87
CA GLU A 11 15.36 9.32 2.56
C GLU A 11 14.79 10.71 2.92
N LYS A 12 15.16 11.25 4.09
CA LYS A 12 14.80 12.62 4.48
C LYS A 12 15.41 13.66 3.54
N ALA A 13 16.65 13.48 3.08
CA ALA A 13 17.24 14.38 2.10
C ALA A 13 16.56 14.24 0.73
N ALA A 14 16.26 13.02 0.29
CA ALA A 14 15.65 12.72 -1.00
C ALA A 14 14.27 13.38 -1.13
N SER A 15 13.43 13.39 -0.08
CA SER A 15 12.11 14.04 -0.15
C SER A 15 12.20 15.53 -0.54
N TYR A 16 13.27 16.23 -0.16
CA TYR A 16 13.48 17.64 -0.54
C TYR A 16 13.93 17.83 -1.99
N VAL A 17 14.63 16.86 -2.61
CA VAL A 17 15.24 17.05 -3.94
C VAL A 17 14.53 16.28 -5.06
N ILE A 18 13.76 15.24 -4.73
CA ILE A 18 13.23 14.29 -5.70
C ILE A 18 12.12 14.88 -6.58
N HIS A 19 11.42 15.91 -6.12
CA HIS A 19 10.44 16.64 -6.93
C HIS A 19 11.10 17.42 -8.08
N TRP A 20 12.38 17.78 -8.00
CA TRP A 20 13.11 18.37 -9.14
C TRP A 20 13.41 17.34 -10.24
N ILE A 21 13.50 16.05 -9.88
CA ILE A 21 13.81 14.96 -10.80
C ILE A 21 12.53 14.34 -11.37
N PHE A 22 11.56 14.02 -10.52
CA PHE A 22 10.32 13.33 -10.88
C PHE A 22 9.09 14.26 -10.98
N ARG A 23 9.28 15.58 -10.83
CA ARG A 23 8.24 16.61 -10.96
C ARG A 23 7.00 16.25 -10.11
N ARG A 24 5.82 16.23 -10.75
CA ARG A 24 4.53 15.95 -10.10
C ARG A 24 4.48 14.56 -9.47
N THR A 25 5.05 13.54 -10.11
CA THR A 25 5.06 12.17 -9.58
C THR A 25 5.86 12.08 -8.28
N GLY A 26 7.00 12.79 -8.20
CA GLY A 26 7.78 12.88 -6.97
C GLY A 26 6.98 13.52 -5.83
N ARG A 27 6.25 14.61 -6.10
CA ARG A 27 5.43 15.28 -5.08
C ARG A 27 4.33 14.37 -4.52
N HIS A 28 3.57 13.69 -5.39
CA HIS A 28 2.53 12.76 -4.93
C HIS A 28 3.12 11.60 -4.11
N LEU A 29 4.27 11.06 -4.54
CA LEU A 29 4.88 9.89 -3.89
C LEU A 29 5.42 10.18 -2.49
N PHE A 30 5.86 11.40 -2.25
CA PHE A 30 6.34 11.87 -0.96
C PHE A 30 5.31 12.68 -0.18
N LEU A 31 4.06 12.75 -0.67
CA LEU A 31 2.96 13.47 -0.03
C LEU A 31 3.28 14.97 0.20
N THR A 32 3.95 15.60 -0.76
CA THR A 32 4.32 17.04 -0.78
C THR A 32 3.59 17.82 -1.87
N ASP A 33 2.44 17.31 -2.31
CA ASP A 33 1.56 17.89 -3.31
C ASP A 33 0.44 18.75 -2.70
N ASP A 34 0.57 19.13 -1.44
CA ASP A 34 -0.27 20.12 -0.77
C ASP A 34 -0.06 21.54 -1.33
N ASP A 35 -1.02 22.41 -1.05
CA ASP A 35 -0.93 23.84 -1.33
C ASP A 35 -0.06 24.51 -0.27
N GLU A 36 1.12 24.99 -0.66
CA GLU A 36 2.08 25.64 0.26
C GLU A 36 1.47 26.87 0.96
N GLU A 37 0.52 27.57 0.31
CA GLU A 37 -0.13 28.74 0.90
C GLU A 37 -1.24 28.34 1.88
N LYS A 38 -1.89 27.17 1.67
CA LYS A 38 -3.01 26.68 2.50
C LYS A 38 -2.97 25.17 2.71
N PRO A 39 -1.96 24.62 3.42
CA PRO A 39 -1.78 23.17 3.55
C PRO A 39 -2.93 22.46 4.26
N GLN A 40 -3.58 23.16 5.20
CA GLN A 40 -4.73 22.63 5.95
C GLN A 40 -6.01 22.59 5.10
N LEU A 41 -6.13 23.46 4.10
CA LEU A 41 -7.30 23.53 3.21
C LEU A 41 -7.15 22.59 2.02
N GLN A 42 -5.92 22.34 1.59
CA GLN A 42 -5.58 21.38 0.53
C GLN A 42 -4.43 20.47 0.97
N PRO A 43 -4.72 19.43 1.78
CA PRO A 43 -3.71 18.44 2.14
C PRO A 43 -3.29 17.61 0.90
N PRO A 44 -2.25 16.77 1.03
CA PRO A 44 -1.80 15.87 -0.05
C PRO A 44 -2.95 15.06 -0.64
N LEU A 45 -2.93 14.81 -1.96
CA LEU A 45 -4.06 14.19 -2.67
C LEU A 45 -4.51 12.86 -2.03
N LEU A 46 -3.57 12.01 -1.63
CA LEU A 46 -3.91 10.72 -1.00
C LEU A 46 -4.68 10.88 0.31
N LYS A 47 -4.40 11.93 1.10
CA LYS A 47 -5.20 12.26 2.29
C LYS A 47 -6.57 12.81 1.90
N ARG A 48 -6.66 13.63 0.85
CA ARG A 48 -7.95 14.14 0.34
C ARG A 48 -8.86 13.03 -0.14
N MET A 49 -8.30 12.00 -0.78
CA MET A 49 -9.05 10.83 -1.28
C MET A 49 -9.69 9.98 -0.18
N LEU A 50 -9.37 10.25 1.10
CA LEU A 50 -10.05 9.62 2.22
C LEU A 50 -11.47 10.17 2.43
N GLU A 51 -11.85 11.30 1.85
CA GLU A 51 -13.24 11.79 1.92
C GLU A 51 -13.70 12.24 0.53
N ASP A 52 -15.01 12.41 0.37
CA ASP A 52 -15.52 13.13 -0.80
C ASP A 52 -15.27 14.63 -0.60
N TYR A 53 -14.84 15.33 -1.66
CA TYR A 53 -14.44 16.73 -1.60
C TYR A 53 -14.94 17.50 -2.83
N GLU A 54 -15.77 18.51 -2.61
CA GLU A 54 -16.44 19.28 -3.69
C GLU A 54 -17.16 18.34 -4.67
N GLU A 55 -16.75 18.33 -5.94
CA GLU A 55 -17.29 17.46 -6.99
C GLU A 55 -16.54 16.12 -7.13
N CYS A 56 -15.56 15.85 -6.26
CA CYS A 56 -14.77 14.62 -6.28
C CYS A 56 -15.33 13.60 -5.28
N TYR A 57 -15.94 12.52 -5.79
CA TYR A 57 -16.56 11.46 -5.00
C TYR A 57 -15.61 10.28 -4.74
N PHE A 58 -14.44 10.50 -4.12
CA PHE A 58 -13.42 9.46 -3.95
C PHE A 58 -13.91 8.25 -3.15
N MET A 59 -14.38 8.47 -1.92
CA MET A 59 -14.83 7.38 -1.05
C MET A 59 -16.18 6.84 -1.48
N SER A 60 -17.09 7.71 -1.95
CA SER A 60 -18.36 7.26 -2.49
C SER A 60 -18.16 6.36 -3.72
N ALA A 61 -17.28 6.72 -4.66
CA ALA A 61 -16.94 5.86 -5.79
C ALA A 61 -16.28 4.56 -5.34
N LEU A 62 -15.35 4.61 -4.39
CA LEU A 62 -14.72 3.40 -3.85
C LEU A 62 -15.74 2.44 -3.22
N ARG A 63 -16.77 2.97 -2.55
CA ARG A 63 -17.87 2.19 -1.96
C ARG A 63 -18.75 1.50 -3.00
N LEU A 64 -18.88 2.04 -4.21
CA LEU A 64 -19.70 1.45 -5.28
C LEU A 64 -19.15 0.12 -5.79
N PHE A 65 -17.86 -0.14 -5.63
CA PHE A 65 -17.29 -1.45 -5.95
C PHE A 65 -17.91 -2.52 -5.05
N LYS A 66 -18.50 -3.56 -5.65
CA LYS A 66 -19.08 -4.69 -4.90
C LYS A 66 -18.02 -5.49 -4.16
N ARG A 67 -16.82 -5.53 -4.74
CA ARG A 67 -15.67 -6.30 -4.26
C ARG A 67 -14.41 -5.47 -4.45
N ARG A 68 -13.52 -5.52 -3.46
CA ARG A 68 -12.27 -4.76 -3.41
C ARG A 68 -11.18 -5.71 -2.93
N VAL A 69 -10.21 -5.99 -3.79
CA VAL A 69 -9.13 -6.94 -3.51
C VAL A 69 -7.79 -6.21 -3.65
N LEU A 70 -6.87 -6.45 -2.72
CA LEU A 70 -5.52 -5.88 -2.71
C LEU A 70 -4.50 -7.00 -2.69
N TYR A 71 -3.49 -6.88 -3.55
CA TYR A 71 -2.33 -7.76 -3.56
C TYR A 71 -1.14 -6.97 -3.05
N ALA A 72 -0.51 -7.44 -1.98
CA ALA A 72 0.63 -6.78 -1.36
C ALA A 72 1.81 -7.74 -1.29
N ASN A 73 2.96 -7.34 -1.83
CA ASN A 73 4.18 -8.07 -1.59
C ASN A 73 4.69 -7.79 -0.17
N VAL A 74 5.02 -8.85 0.57
CA VAL A 74 5.33 -8.79 2.00
C VAL A 74 6.82 -8.86 2.33
N GLY A 75 7.67 -9.11 1.34
CA GLY A 75 9.11 -9.24 1.58
C GLY A 75 9.95 -9.06 0.32
N TYR A 76 11.21 -8.66 0.51
CA TYR A 76 12.22 -8.51 -0.56
C TYR A 76 11.92 -7.45 -1.64
N ASP A 77 10.80 -6.71 -1.56
CA ASP A 77 10.60 -5.49 -2.34
C ASP A 77 11.37 -4.35 -1.68
N HIS A 78 12.48 -3.97 -2.31
CA HIS A 78 13.35 -2.89 -1.88
C HIS A 78 12.86 -1.51 -2.36
N ILE A 79 11.84 -1.46 -3.21
CA ILE A 79 11.24 -0.22 -3.72
C ILE A 79 10.06 0.14 -2.82
N VAL A 80 9.11 -0.79 -2.65
CA VAL A 80 7.89 -0.58 -1.86
C VAL A 80 7.91 -1.53 -0.67
N GLY A 81 8.39 -1.04 0.47
CA GLY A 81 8.37 -1.80 1.71
C GLY A 81 6.93 -2.12 2.15
N TRP A 82 6.76 -3.20 2.91
CA TRP A 82 5.46 -3.73 3.31
C TRP A 82 4.54 -2.67 3.95
N ARG A 83 5.11 -1.83 4.82
CA ARG A 83 4.39 -0.72 5.47
C ARG A 83 3.69 0.24 4.49
N THR A 84 4.17 0.33 3.25
CA THR A 84 3.58 1.16 2.18
C THR A 84 2.79 0.38 1.13
N SER A 85 2.85 -0.95 1.13
CA SER A 85 2.11 -1.82 0.18
C SER A 85 0.85 -2.44 0.80
N SER A 86 0.67 -2.35 2.12
CA SER A 86 -0.43 -2.98 2.86
C SER A 86 -1.30 -1.95 3.57
N ILE A 87 -2.62 -2.10 3.50
CA ILE A 87 -3.58 -1.35 4.33
C ILE A 87 -3.70 -2.05 5.69
N ARG A 88 -2.62 -2.00 6.48
CA ARG A 88 -2.51 -2.55 7.83
C ARG A 88 -1.52 -1.73 8.64
N ARG A 89 -1.71 -1.68 9.95
CA ARG A 89 -0.69 -1.21 10.88
C ARG A 89 0.45 -2.22 10.94
N GLU A 90 1.64 -1.76 11.34
CA GLU A 90 2.79 -2.64 11.52
C GLU A 90 2.52 -3.79 12.52
N SER A 91 1.76 -3.51 13.58
CA SER A 91 1.33 -4.50 14.57
C SER A 91 0.28 -5.51 14.06
N GLU A 92 -0.40 -5.19 12.96
CA GLU A 92 -1.41 -6.04 12.31
C GLU A 92 -0.83 -6.88 11.18
N LEU A 93 0.47 -6.70 10.85
CA LEU A 93 1.10 -7.46 9.79
C LEU A 93 1.20 -8.95 10.19
N PRO A 94 0.69 -9.87 9.35
CA PRO A 94 0.78 -11.28 9.66
C PRO A 94 2.23 -11.75 9.67
N LYS A 95 2.56 -12.67 10.55
CA LYS A 95 3.80 -13.44 10.43
C LYS A 95 3.58 -14.46 9.32
N TRP A 96 4.12 -14.20 8.14
CA TRP A 96 3.98 -15.11 7.00
C TRP A 96 4.88 -16.34 7.15
N GLY A 97 4.34 -17.50 6.79
CA GLY A 97 5.05 -18.77 6.70
C GLY A 97 5.21 -19.22 5.24
N GLU A 98 5.58 -20.48 5.06
CA GLU A 98 5.56 -21.10 3.72
C GLU A 98 4.12 -21.21 3.22
N SER A 99 3.89 -20.93 1.92
CA SER A 99 2.58 -21.19 1.32
C SER A 99 2.29 -22.68 1.35
N LEU A 100 1.07 -23.04 1.74
CA LEU A 100 0.57 -24.41 1.67
C LEU A 100 -0.18 -24.69 0.37
N ASN A 101 -0.31 -23.70 -0.52
CA ASN A 101 -1.07 -23.80 -1.75
C ASN A 101 -0.15 -24.21 -2.92
N GLU A 102 -0.28 -25.47 -3.36
CA GLU A 102 0.51 -26.00 -4.48
C GLU A 102 0.23 -25.27 -5.80
N LYS A 103 -0.99 -24.72 -5.97
CA LYS A 103 -1.39 -24.02 -7.20
C LYS A 103 -0.83 -22.60 -7.25
N TYR A 104 -0.78 -21.92 -6.10
CA TYR A 104 -0.29 -20.55 -5.98
C TYR A 104 0.75 -20.44 -4.86
N PRO A 105 1.96 -20.97 -5.08
CA PRO A 105 2.99 -21.08 -4.04
C PRO A 105 3.50 -19.73 -3.49
N HIS A 106 3.25 -18.62 -4.20
CA HIS A 106 3.65 -17.29 -3.71
C HIS A 106 2.56 -16.58 -2.90
N ILE A 107 1.33 -17.11 -2.85
CA ILE A 107 0.26 -16.59 -2.00
C ILE A 107 0.46 -17.16 -0.60
N VAL A 108 0.84 -16.31 0.36
CA VAL A 108 1.24 -16.75 1.71
C VAL A 108 0.20 -16.47 2.77
N TYR A 109 -0.71 -15.52 2.56
CA TYR A 109 -1.79 -15.23 3.47
C TYR A 109 -2.94 -14.51 2.77
N GLU A 110 -4.17 -14.81 3.17
CA GLU A 110 -5.38 -14.18 2.64
C GLU A 110 -6.33 -13.87 3.79
N GLU A 111 -6.94 -12.69 3.75
CA GLU A 111 -7.96 -12.32 4.71
C GLU A 111 -9.08 -11.48 4.11
N HIS A 112 -10.26 -11.56 4.72
CA HIS A 112 -11.39 -10.72 4.41
C HIS A 112 -11.68 -9.79 5.60
N CYS A 113 -11.39 -8.51 5.43
CA CYS A 113 -11.68 -7.47 6.39
C CYS A 113 -13.05 -6.86 6.11
N LYS A 114 -13.93 -6.86 7.11
CA LYS A 114 -15.18 -6.09 7.06
C LYS A 114 -14.88 -4.60 7.19
N ALA A 115 -15.80 -3.78 6.69
CA ALA A 115 -15.75 -2.34 6.95
C ALA A 115 -15.80 -2.09 8.47
N CYS A 116 -14.94 -1.21 8.95
CA CYS A 116 -14.94 -0.76 10.33
C CYS A 116 -15.87 0.45 10.47
N ASP A 117 -16.89 0.32 11.32
CA ASP A 117 -17.74 1.44 11.71
C ASP A 117 -16.94 2.34 12.65
N SER A 118 -16.82 3.63 12.29
CA SER A 118 -15.86 4.58 12.88
C SER A 118 -16.07 4.89 14.37
N GLU A 119 -17.06 4.29 15.04
CA GLU A 119 -17.40 4.57 16.45
C GLU A 119 -16.55 3.79 17.48
N GLN A 120 -15.69 2.85 17.07
CA GLN A 120 -15.00 1.96 18.02
C GLN A 120 -13.55 2.33 18.38
N TYR A 121 -12.98 3.42 17.84
CA TYR A 121 -11.56 3.74 18.01
C TYR A 121 -11.25 5.14 18.56
N GLU A 122 -12.17 5.74 19.31
CA GLU A 122 -11.88 6.96 20.10
C GLU A 122 -11.03 6.67 21.36
N THR A 123 -9.97 5.85 21.30
CA THR A 123 -9.02 5.79 22.43
C THR A 123 -7.67 5.18 22.06
N ILE A 124 -6.85 5.85 21.23
CA ILE A 124 -5.38 5.67 21.33
C ILE A 124 -4.72 7.04 21.31
N SER A 125 -4.31 7.43 22.51
CA SER A 125 -3.34 8.46 22.92
C SER A 125 -2.65 9.24 21.79
N THR A 126 -2.93 10.54 21.76
CA THR A 126 -2.03 11.57 21.26
C THR A 126 -0.77 11.62 22.12
N GLU A 127 0.20 10.78 21.82
CA GLU A 127 1.59 11.10 22.14
C GLU A 127 2.30 11.47 20.84
N ASP A 128 3.03 12.58 20.94
CA ASP A 128 3.75 13.30 19.91
C ASP A 128 4.84 12.42 19.26
N ASP A 129 4.44 11.59 18.30
CA ASP A 129 5.34 10.85 17.41
C ASP A 129 5.12 11.32 15.96
N GLY A 130 6.18 11.30 15.16
CA GLY A 130 6.36 12.14 13.98
C GLY A 130 5.16 12.28 13.02
N SER A 131 5.07 13.44 12.35
CA SER A 131 3.99 13.78 11.39
C SER A 131 3.65 12.69 10.36
N SER A 132 4.62 11.83 10.00
CA SER A 132 4.45 10.70 9.09
C SER A 132 3.58 9.58 9.68
N ASP A 133 3.77 9.23 10.95
CA ASP A 133 3.02 8.14 11.59
C ASP A 133 1.55 8.49 11.77
N LYS A 134 1.27 9.76 12.09
CA LYS A 134 -0.10 10.28 12.15
C LYS A 134 -0.81 10.22 10.79
N LEU A 135 -0.12 10.56 9.70
CA LEU A 135 -0.70 10.53 8.36
C LEU A 135 -0.97 9.10 7.89
N GLU A 136 -0.04 8.19 8.14
CA GLU A 136 -0.23 6.76 7.88
C GLU A 136 -1.46 6.22 8.61
N GLU A 137 -1.60 6.53 9.90
CA GLU A 137 -2.76 6.11 10.70
C GLU A 137 -4.07 6.70 10.15
N GLU A 138 -4.09 7.96 9.73
CA GLU A 138 -5.25 8.56 9.06
C GLU A 138 -5.61 7.81 7.76
N LEU A 139 -4.62 7.46 6.93
CA LEU A 139 -4.82 6.71 5.69
C LEU A 139 -5.37 5.30 5.95
N VAL A 140 -4.75 4.54 6.86
CA VAL A 140 -5.19 3.19 7.22
C VAL A 140 -6.59 3.20 7.81
N ARG A 141 -6.88 4.12 8.73
CA ARG A 141 -8.23 4.28 9.31
C ARG A 141 -9.26 4.68 8.27
N GLY A 142 -8.93 5.65 7.41
CA GLY A 142 -9.83 6.13 6.37
C GLY A 142 -10.21 5.03 5.37
N LEU A 143 -9.23 4.24 4.92
CA LEU A 143 -9.44 3.12 3.99
C LEU A 143 -10.12 1.91 4.64
N SER A 144 -10.03 1.76 5.97
CA SER A 144 -10.71 0.68 6.72
C SER A 144 -12.23 0.85 6.81
N ARG A 145 -12.79 2.00 6.39
CA ARG A 145 -14.25 2.24 6.32
C ARG A 145 -14.96 1.48 5.19
N VAL A 146 -14.23 0.73 4.38
CA VAL A 146 -14.78 -0.19 3.38
C VAL A 146 -14.19 -1.57 3.57
N SER A 147 -14.92 -2.60 3.12
CA SER A 147 -14.41 -3.96 3.15
C SER A 147 -13.29 -4.19 2.13
N TRP A 148 -12.35 -5.05 2.49
CA TRP A 148 -11.21 -5.45 1.66
C TRP A 148 -10.98 -6.95 1.74
N GLU A 149 -10.71 -7.57 0.61
CA GLU A 149 -9.97 -8.82 0.55
C GLU A 149 -8.49 -8.48 0.38
N LYS A 150 -7.63 -8.99 1.24
CA LYS A 150 -6.20 -8.71 1.21
C LYS A 150 -5.45 -10.01 0.99
N VAL A 151 -4.62 -10.01 -0.05
CA VAL A 151 -3.81 -11.13 -0.48
C VAL A 151 -2.34 -10.74 -0.34
N ASP A 152 -1.65 -11.48 0.50
CA ASP A 152 -0.24 -11.27 0.79
C ASP A 152 0.60 -12.23 -0.06
N VAL A 153 1.58 -11.66 -0.75
CA VAL A 153 2.44 -12.34 -1.73
C VAL A 153 3.88 -12.32 -1.25
N SER A 154 4.60 -13.44 -1.34
CA SER A 154 6.01 -13.52 -0.96
C SER A 154 6.82 -14.32 -1.96
N PHE A 155 7.88 -13.69 -2.50
CA PHE A 155 8.87 -14.33 -3.36
C PHE A 155 10.12 -14.79 -2.59
N HIS A 156 10.02 -15.05 -1.28
CA HIS A 156 11.19 -15.33 -0.45
C HIS A 156 12.07 -16.51 -0.91
N ASN A 157 11.46 -17.52 -1.54
CA ASN A 157 12.13 -18.68 -2.13
C ASN A 157 12.56 -18.47 -3.59
N SER A 158 12.17 -17.35 -4.20
CA SER A 158 12.51 -16.98 -5.57
C SER A 158 13.99 -16.66 -5.74
N ARG A 159 14.53 -16.99 -6.91
CA ARG A 159 15.85 -16.50 -7.34
C ARG A 159 15.83 -15.00 -7.63
N LEU A 160 14.66 -14.46 -7.95
CA LEU A 160 14.40 -13.06 -8.29
C LEU A 160 13.73 -12.30 -7.15
N ARG A 161 13.82 -12.80 -5.91
CA ARG A 161 13.18 -12.18 -4.73
C ARG A 161 13.45 -10.69 -4.59
N PHE A 162 14.67 -10.24 -4.90
CA PHE A 162 15.03 -8.81 -4.83
C PHE A 162 14.35 -7.97 -5.91
N ALA A 163 13.81 -8.57 -6.96
CA ALA A 163 13.01 -7.92 -7.99
C ALA A 163 11.49 -8.10 -7.75
N ALA A 164 11.06 -8.45 -6.53
CA ALA A 164 9.66 -8.75 -6.19
C ALA A 164 8.65 -7.74 -6.75
N HIS A 165 9.01 -6.45 -6.76
CA HIS A 165 8.19 -5.39 -7.34
C HIS A 165 7.83 -5.61 -8.82
N SER A 166 8.79 -6.08 -9.62
CA SER A 166 8.57 -6.38 -11.04
C SER A 166 8.04 -7.80 -11.25
N VAL A 167 8.37 -8.71 -10.34
CA VAL A 167 7.92 -10.12 -10.39
C VAL A 167 6.42 -10.21 -10.15
N ILE A 168 5.89 -9.54 -9.12
CA ILE A 168 4.44 -9.57 -8.79
C ILE A 168 3.56 -9.06 -9.94
N GLN A 169 4.10 -8.17 -10.77
CA GLN A 169 3.41 -7.59 -11.93
C GLN A 169 3.66 -8.37 -13.24
N VAL A 170 4.57 -9.35 -13.23
CA VAL A 170 5.05 -10.07 -14.42
C VAL A 170 5.43 -9.09 -15.53
N LYS A 171 6.27 -8.09 -15.21
CA LYS A 171 6.59 -6.99 -16.14
C LYS A 171 7.28 -7.45 -17.44
N ASP A 172 7.95 -8.61 -17.38
CA ASP A 172 8.62 -9.25 -18.52
C ASP A 172 8.29 -10.74 -18.43
N GLU A 173 7.62 -11.27 -19.45
CA GLU A 173 7.08 -12.64 -19.42
C GLU A 173 8.16 -13.71 -19.32
N PHE A 174 9.40 -13.43 -19.75
CA PHE A 174 10.49 -14.41 -19.72
C PHE A 174 11.27 -14.36 -18.41
N MET A 175 11.53 -13.14 -17.92
CA MET A 175 12.31 -12.93 -16.70
C MET A 175 11.46 -13.06 -15.44
N HIS A 176 10.17 -12.71 -15.48
CA HIS A 176 9.31 -12.66 -14.30
C HIS A 176 8.28 -13.80 -14.23
N THR A 177 8.58 -14.95 -14.84
CA THR A 177 7.69 -16.13 -14.88
C THR A 177 7.28 -16.62 -13.49
N GLU A 178 8.13 -16.42 -12.47
CA GLU A 178 7.83 -16.83 -11.09
C GLU A 178 6.64 -16.07 -10.48
N GLY A 179 6.24 -14.91 -11.02
CA GLY A 179 5.03 -14.20 -10.59
C GLY A 179 3.74 -14.65 -11.28
N ALA A 180 3.82 -15.58 -12.24
CA ALA A 180 2.66 -15.98 -13.04
C ALA A 180 1.55 -16.62 -12.21
N ASP A 181 1.88 -17.31 -11.11
CA ASP A 181 0.89 -17.90 -10.22
C ASP A 181 0.06 -16.84 -9.48
N VAL A 182 0.64 -15.69 -9.16
CA VAL A 182 -0.08 -14.54 -8.57
C VAL A 182 -1.08 -13.97 -9.57
N ILE A 183 -0.69 -13.83 -10.84
CA ILE A 183 -1.60 -13.40 -11.91
C ILE A 183 -2.70 -14.44 -12.13
N GLN A 184 -2.36 -15.73 -12.12
CA GLN A 184 -3.34 -16.79 -12.23
C GLN A 184 -4.32 -16.79 -11.05
N HIS A 185 -3.83 -16.56 -9.82
CA HIS A 185 -4.67 -16.38 -8.64
C HIS A 185 -5.66 -15.23 -8.84
N LEU A 186 -5.20 -14.10 -9.35
CA LEU A 186 -6.05 -12.95 -9.64
C LEU A 186 -7.13 -13.32 -10.67
N ILE A 187 -6.76 -13.96 -11.79
CA ILE A 187 -7.69 -14.35 -12.86
C ILE A 187 -8.74 -15.33 -12.34
N ASP A 188 -8.31 -16.38 -11.64
CA ASP A 188 -9.19 -17.44 -11.17
C ASP A 188 -10.19 -16.94 -10.12
N HIS A 189 -9.80 -15.93 -9.35
CA HIS A 189 -10.67 -15.26 -8.40
C HIS A 189 -11.30 -13.99 -8.97
N PHE A 190 -11.18 -13.65 -10.25
CA PHE A 190 -11.73 -12.39 -10.77
C PHE A 190 -13.26 -12.43 -10.96
N HIS A 191 -13.79 -13.59 -11.36
CA HIS A 191 -15.20 -13.77 -11.71
C HIS A 191 -16.08 -14.29 -10.56
N THR A 192 -15.47 -14.71 -9.46
CA THR A 192 -16.13 -15.10 -8.21
C THR A 192 -16.46 -13.89 -7.36
#